data_AF-A0A8B9A713-F1
#
_entry.id   AF-A0A8B9A713-F1
#
_cell.length_a   1.000
_cell.length_b   1.000
_cell.length_c   1.000
_cell.angle_alpha   90.00
_cell.angle_beta   90.00
_cell.angle_gamma   90.00
#
_symmetry.space_group_name_H-M   'P 1'
#
loop_
_entity.id
_entity.type
_entity.pdbx_description
1 polymer ?
#
loop_
_entity_poly.entity_id
_entity_poly.type
_entity_poly.pdbx_seq_one_letter_code
_entity_poly.pdbx_strand_id
1 'polypeptide(L)'
;MGLTVCRTWAFSDGGPKALQLFPGHYDEQMFRLFFAGPALDYVIYEARRNNVRLILCLLNNLNAFGGKDQYVRWAQEAGFNVTTSSDAFFSFDVIRGYFKDYIKAIVTRRNSYSGVRYYDEPAIFAWELMNEPRCVSKSSAPILQDWIIDMSSHIKSLDKKHLVTIGLEGFYGPGRTERLNANPGEWAATFGSDFLQNSADEHIDFASVHAYPDSWIPRASLEEKVKYLSSWVDSHVNDSQNILKKPVLFLEFGSNLHAKKNGTYERDVLLNVVYDKVYESAKKGQAGAGALIWQLMVEGMQKYHDEFSLVAWENPSTYESIVQQSCRLLRLFRGKKKIREPCSELQP
;
A
#
# COMPACT_ATOMS: atom_id res chain seq x y z
N MET A 1 -8.12 -16.00 -10.72
CA MET A 1 -7.42 -15.64 -9.46
C MET A 1 -8.36 -15.30 -8.31
N GLY A 2 -9.45 -14.53 -8.49
CA GLY A 2 -10.36 -14.22 -7.38
C GLY A 2 -9.96 -13.03 -6.51
N LEU A 3 -8.95 -12.27 -6.94
CA LEU A 3 -8.53 -11.01 -6.34
C LEU A 3 -9.65 -9.96 -6.44
N THR A 4 -9.89 -9.24 -5.35
CA THR A 4 -11.01 -8.28 -5.24
C THR A 4 -10.55 -6.85 -4.94
N VAL A 5 -9.28 -6.65 -4.60
CA VAL A 5 -8.68 -5.35 -4.31
C VAL A 5 -7.36 -5.24 -5.08
N CYS A 6 -7.09 -4.08 -5.65
CA CYS A 6 -5.82 -3.72 -6.26
C CYS A 6 -5.34 -2.40 -5.64
N ARG A 7 -4.09 -2.36 -5.17
CA ARG A 7 -3.43 -1.13 -4.76
C ARG A 7 -2.63 -0.60 -5.94
N THR A 8 -2.73 0.70 -6.20
CA THR A 8 -2.05 1.33 -7.34
C THR A 8 -1.72 2.80 -7.04
N TRP A 9 -0.83 3.35 -7.86
CA TRP A 9 -0.37 4.73 -7.77
C TRP A 9 -1.37 5.66 -8.44
N ALA A 10 -1.82 6.68 -7.71
CA ALA A 10 -2.58 7.80 -8.26
C ALA A 10 -1.69 9.01 -8.58
N PHE A 11 -0.37 8.89 -8.37
CA PHE A 11 0.62 9.96 -8.55
C PHE A 11 1.64 9.64 -9.65
N SER A 12 2.22 10.70 -10.17
CA SER A 12 3.51 10.74 -10.83
C SER A 12 3.90 12.20 -10.87
N ASP A 13 4.95 12.56 -10.13
CA ASP A 13 5.31 13.95 -9.81
C ASP A 13 6.57 14.34 -10.56
N GLY A 14 6.42 15.25 -11.54
CA GLY A 14 7.52 15.72 -12.36
C GLY A 14 8.10 14.65 -13.31
N GLY A 15 8.89 15.12 -14.27
CA GLY A 15 9.47 14.27 -15.32
C GLY A 15 8.56 14.04 -16.54
N PRO A 16 9.03 13.26 -17.53
CA PRO A 16 8.27 13.00 -18.73
C PRO A 16 7.04 12.15 -18.40
N LYS A 17 5.87 12.51 -18.94
CA LYS A 17 4.59 11.81 -18.74
C LYS A 17 4.10 11.79 -17.28
N ALA A 18 4.47 12.78 -16.49
CA ALA A 18 3.99 12.93 -15.12
C ALA A 18 2.50 13.28 -15.09
N LEU A 19 1.80 12.80 -14.06
CA LEU A 19 0.42 13.18 -13.80
C LEU A 19 0.35 14.61 -13.26
N GLN A 20 1.26 14.96 -12.35
CA GLN A 20 1.46 16.32 -11.87
C GLN A 20 2.78 16.87 -12.42
N LEU A 21 2.69 17.88 -13.28
CA LEU A 21 3.86 18.48 -13.95
C LEU A 21 4.60 19.43 -13.00
N PHE A 22 3.83 20.25 -12.26
CA PHE A 22 4.28 21.19 -11.24
C PHE A 22 3.11 21.48 -10.28
N PRO A 23 3.32 22.14 -9.12
CA PRO A 23 2.24 22.37 -8.16
C PRO A 23 0.98 22.98 -8.79
N GLY A 24 -0.16 22.32 -8.61
CA GLY A 24 -1.46 22.74 -9.17
C GLY A 24 -1.66 22.54 -10.68
N HIS A 25 -0.70 21.95 -11.40
CA HIS A 25 -0.76 21.78 -12.85
C HIS A 25 -0.61 20.31 -13.26
N TYR A 26 -1.59 19.80 -13.98
CA TYR A 26 -1.76 18.38 -14.24
C TYR A 26 -1.84 18.06 -15.73
N ASP A 27 -1.34 16.89 -16.12
CA ASP A 27 -1.48 16.40 -17.48
C ASP A 27 -2.85 15.71 -17.66
N GLU A 28 -3.78 16.40 -18.32
CA GLU A 28 -5.11 15.86 -18.64
C GLU A 28 -5.05 14.60 -19.53
N GLN A 29 -3.98 14.40 -20.31
CA GLN A 29 -3.81 13.16 -21.08
C GLN A 29 -3.48 11.99 -20.15
N MET A 30 -2.66 12.20 -19.13
CA MET A 30 -2.42 11.17 -18.11
C MET A 30 -3.70 10.86 -17.33
N PHE A 31 -4.56 11.83 -17.04
CA PHE A 31 -5.87 11.51 -16.45
C PHE A 31 -6.78 10.68 -17.36
N ARG A 32 -6.75 10.92 -18.69
CA ARG A 32 -7.78 10.46 -19.63
C ARG A 32 -7.39 9.28 -20.54
N LEU A 33 -6.16 9.20 -21.05
CA LEU A 33 -5.89 8.51 -22.33
C LEU A 33 -4.90 7.33 -22.23
N PHE A 34 -5.38 6.19 -22.71
CA PHE A 34 -4.75 4.86 -22.64
C PHE A 34 -3.48 4.67 -23.48
N PHE A 35 -3.18 5.52 -24.46
CA PHE A 35 -2.16 5.18 -25.48
C PHE A 35 -0.70 5.40 -25.06
N ALA A 36 -0.39 5.92 -23.86
CA ALA A 36 1.01 6.19 -23.49
C ALA A 36 1.42 6.12 -21.99
N GLY A 37 0.51 5.89 -21.04
CA GLY A 37 0.76 5.98 -19.57
C GLY A 37 -0.54 6.29 -18.82
N PRO A 38 -0.65 6.12 -17.49
CA PRO A 38 -1.88 5.59 -16.89
C PRO A 38 -3.05 6.58 -16.82
N ALA A 39 -4.03 6.33 -17.67
CA ALA A 39 -5.42 6.74 -17.63
C ALA A 39 -6.13 6.34 -16.31
N LEU A 40 -5.87 7.06 -15.21
CA LEU A 40 -6.47 6.78 -13.90
C LEU A 40 -8.00 6.70 -13.97
N ASP A 41 -8.65 7.54 -14.80
CA ASP A 41 -10.09 7.48 -15.04
C ASP A 41 -10.52 6.11 -15.61
N TYR A 42 -9.76 5.58 -16.57
CA TYR A 42 -10.04 4.29 -17.19
C TYR A 42 -9.79 3.12 -16.23
N VAL A 43 -8.71 3.17 -15.43
CA VAL A 43 -8.41 2.15 -14.42
C VAL A 43 -9.56 2.03 -13.42
N ILE A 44 -10.05 3.16 -12.91
CA ILE A 44 -11.18 3.19 -11.98
C ILE A 44 -12.47 2.69 -12.65
N TYR A 45 -12.72 3.11 -13.89
CA TYR A 45 -13.86 2.66 -14.68
C TYR A 45 -13.87 1.15 -14.91
N GLU A 46 -12.73 0.58 -15.31
CA GLU A 46 -12.59 -0.87 -15.52
C GLU A 46 -12.62 -1.65 -14.20
N ALA A 47 -12.03 -1.12 -13.12
CA ALA A 47 -12.13 -1.74 -11.80
C ALA A 47 -13.59 -1.90 -11.38
N ARG A 48 -14.42 -0.86 -11.57
CA ARG A 48 -15.86 -0.92 -11.33
C ARG A 48 -16.54 -2.01 -12.15
N ARG A 49 -16.29 -2.06 -13.46
CA ARG A 49 -16.89 -3.05 -14.38
C ARG A 49 -16.52 -4.49 -14.02
N ASN A 50 -15.32 -4.69 -13.45
CA ASN A 50 -14.80 -5.99 -13.08
C ASN A 50 -14.99 -6.33 -11.58
N ASN A 51 -15.72 -5.49 -10.83
CA ASN A 51 -15.95 -5.66 -9.37
C ASN A 51 -14.65 -5.74 -8.55
N VAL A 52 -13.60 -5.06 -9.00
CA VAL A 52 -12.36 -4.85 -8.26
C VAL A 52 -12.43 -3.51 -7.56
N ARG A 53 -11.95 -3.46 -6.32
CA ARG A 53 -11.83 -2.23 -5.54
C ARG A 53 -10.40 -1.70 -5.56
N LEU A 54 -10.21 -0.38 -5.46
CA LEU A 54 -8.92 0.26 -5.61
C LEU A 54 -8.46 0.95 -4.33
N ILE A 55 -7.25 0.65 -3.88
CA ILE A 55 -6.53 1.51 -2.93
C ILE A 55 -5.68 2.46 -3.77
N LEU A 56 -5.98 3.75 -3.69
CA LEU A 56 -5.30 4.79 -4.46
C LEU A 56 -4.29 5.48 -3.55
N CYS A 57 -3.01 5.15 -3.73
CA CYS A 57 -1.93 5.81 -3.03
C CYS A 57 -1.57 7.13 -3.71
N LEU A 58 -1.51 8.19 -2.91
CA LEU A 58 -1.50 9.58 -3.35
C LEU A 58 -0.08 10.17 -3.46
N LEU A 59 0.93 9.53 -2.88
CA LEU A 59 2.31 9.99 -2.97
C LEU A 59 3.31 8.87 -2.68
N ASN A 60 4.57 9.08 -3.06
CA ASN A 60 5.68 8.20 -2.70
C ASN A 60 6.65 8.84 -1.71
N ASN A 61 7.13 8.06 -0.74
CA ASN A 61 8.30 8.42 0.05
C ASN A 61 9.61 8.26 -0.74
N LEU A 62 9.64 7.29 -1.66
CA LEU A 62 10.78 7.02 -2.53
C LEU A 62 10.73 7.87 -3.80
N ASN A 63 11.81 7.86 -4.58
CA ASN A 63 11.98 8.73 -5.75
C ASN A 63 11.27 8.22 -7.02
N ALA A 64 10.77 6.98 -7.00
CA ALA A 64 10.07 6.42 -8.16
C ALA A 64 8.79 7.22 -8.42
N PHE A 65 8.67 7.70 -9.66
CA PHE A 65 7.61 8.63 -10.10
C PHE A 65 7.59 9.95 -9.32
N GLY A 66 8.76 10.45 -8.87
CA GLY A 66 8.88 11.73 -8.20
C GLY A 66 8.89 11.60 -6.68
N GLY A 67 7.72 11.63 -6.04
CA GLY A 67 7.60 11.50 -4.59
C GLY A 67 7.94 12.77 -3.81
N LYS A 68 8.08 12.63 -2.48
CA LYS A 68 8.27 13.76 -1.56
C LYS A 68 9.46 14.68 -1.92
N ASP A 69 10.53 14.11 -2.48
CA ASP A 69 11.72 14.86 -2.90
C ASP A 69 11.39 15.84 -4.04
N GLN A 70 10.46 15.49 -4.94
CA GLN A 70 10.04 16.37 -6.02
C GLN A 70 9.28 17.59 -5.50
N TYR A 71 8.47 17.40 -4.46
CA TYR A 71 7.75 18.50 -3.81
C TYR A 71 8.70 19.48 -3.09
N VAL A 72 9.76 18.96 -2.46
CA VAL A 72 10.83 19.80 -1.89
C VAL A 72 11.52 20.61 -3.00
N ARG A 73 11.88 19.97 -4.13
CA ARG A 73 12.47 20.67 -5.28
C ARG A 73 11.58 21.78 -5.83
N TRP A 74 10.28 21.52 -6.02
CA TRP A 74 9.34 22.53 -6.50
C TRP A 74 9.28 23.76 -5.58
N ALA A 75 9.30 23.58 -4.26
CA ALA A 75 9.34 24.69 -3.33
C ALA A 75 10.66 25.50 -3.43
N GLN A 76 11.80 24.83 -3.59
CA GLN A 76 13.09 25.49 -3.80
C GLN A 76 13.13 26.29 -5.11
N GLU A 77 12.67 25.70 -6.21
CA GLU A 77 12.60 26.34 -7.52
C GLU A 77 11.66 27.54 -7.55
N ALA A 78 10.59 27.51 -6.74
CA ALA A 78 9.70 28.65 -6.53
C ALA A 78 10.28 29.74 -5.60
N GLY A 79 11.51 29.57 -5.10
CA GLY A 79 12.22 30.56 -4.29
C GLY A 79 11.90 30.51 -2.79
N PHE A 80 11.22 29.48 -2.29
CA PHE A 80 10.99 29.32 -0.86
C PHE A 80 12.25 28.85 -0.14
N ASN A 81 12.51 29.40 1.04
CA ASN A 81 13.63 29.01 1.89
C ASN A 81 13.33 27.70 2.64
N VAL A 82 13.32 26.58 1.92
CA VAL A 82 13.14 25.23 2.48
C VAL A 82 14.48 24.49 2.54
N THR A 83 14.63 23.59 3.50
CA THR A 83 15.87 22.78 3.60
C THR A 83 15.96 21.78 2.43
N THR A 84 17.16 21.28 2.16
CA THR A 84 17.38 20.22 1.17
C THR A 84 17.00 18.82 1.67
N SER A 85 16.59 18.70 2.93
CA SER A 85 16.14 17.43 3.49
C SER A 85 14.81 17.02 2.89
N SER A 86 14.67 15.75 2.54
CA SER A 86 13.39 15.18 2.11
C SER A 86 12.31 15.27 3.18
N ASP A 87 12.70 15.32 4.46
CA ASP A 87 11.78 15.48 5.59
C ASP A 87 11.12 16.87 5.63
N ALA A 88 11.65 17.85 4.88
CA ALA A 88 11.02 19.17 4.70
C ALA A 88 9.59 19.05 4.13
N PHE A 89 9.33 17.98 3.37
CA PHE A 89 8.00 17.66 2.85
C PHE A 89 6.92 17.63 3.94
N PHE A 90 7.25 17.10 5.13
CA PHE A 90 6.28 16.93 6.21
C PHE A 90 6.05 18.22 7.02
N SER A 91 7.02 19.13 7.03
CA SER A 91 7.09 20.25 7.98
C SER A 91 6.77 21.62 7.38
N PHE A 92 7.04 21.85 6.10
CA PHE A 92 6.87 23.18 5.51
C PHE A 92 5.46 23.41 4.97
N ASP A 93 4.78 24.45 5.46
CA ASP A 93 3.40 24.78 5.10
C ASP A 93 3.17 24.94 3.60
N VAL A 94 4.15 25.50 2.87
CA VAL A 94 4.05 25.64 1.41
C VAL A 94 3.98 24.27 0.72
N ILE A 95 4.78 23.30 1.17
CA ILE A 95 4.80 21.96 0.59
C ILE A 95 3.54 21.18 0.98
N ARG A 96 3.12 21.30 2.24
CA ARG A 96 1.83 20.76 2.72
C ARG A 96 0.66 21.32 1.91
N GLY A 97 0.71 22.62 1.57
CA GLY A 97 -0.25 23.29 0.70
C GLY A 97 -0.30 22.66 -0.69
N TYR A 98 0.86 22.48 -1.34
CA TYR A 98 0.93 21.82 -2.65
C TYR A 98 0.31 20.43 -2.64
N PHE A 99 0.56 19.64 -1.59
CA PHE A 99 -0.01 18.30 -1.48
C PHE A 99 -1.52 18.33 -1.20
N LYS A 100 -2.01 19.25 -0.35
CA LYS A 100 -3.45 19.45 -0.13
C LYS A 100 -4.20 19.85 -1.39
N ASP A 101 -3.59 20.67 -2.24
CA ASP A 101 -4.14 21.04 -3.55
C ASP A 101 -4.20 19.83 -4.49
N TYR A 102 -3.15 19.01 -4.51
CA TYR A 102 -3.13 17.74 -5.24
C TYR A 102 -4.23 16.77 -4.75
N ILE A 103 -4.35 16.55 -3.43
CA ILE A 103 -5.42 15.74 -2.82
C ILE A 103 -6.78 16.24 -3.29
N LYS A 104 -7.03 17.55 -3.21
CA LYS A 104 -8.30 18.15 -3.63
C LYS A 104 -8.57 17.91 -5.11
N ALA A 105 -7.57 18.05 -5.97
CA ALA A 105 -7.70 17.81 -7.40
C ALA A 105 -8.09 16.35 -7.70
N ILE A 106 -7.44 15.37 -7.06
CA ILE A 106 -7.73 13.93 -7.23
C ILE A 106 -9.09 13.57 -6.66
N VAL A 107 -9.35 13.85 -5.38
CA VAL A 107 -10.57 13.42 -4.67
C VAL A 107 -11.82 14.00 -5.32
N THR A 108 -11.76 15.24 -5.81
CA THR A 108 -12.90 15.92 -6.44
C THR A 108 -13.02 15.71 -7.95
N ARG A 109 -12.05 15.02 -8.57
CA ARG A 109 -12.02 14.72 -10.01
C ARG A 109 -13.31 14.07 -10.45
N ARG A 110 -13.86 14.54 -11.57
CA ARG A 110 -14.95 13.86 -12.27
C ARG A 110 -14.34 12.92 -13.32
N ASN A 111 -14.59 11.62 -13.17
CA ASN A 111 -14.10 10.61 -14.08
C ASN A 111 -14.66 10.87 -15.50
N SER A 112 -13.79 10.93 -16.50
CA SER A 112 -14.18 11.23 -17.88
C SER A 112 -14.94 10.09 -18.60
N TYR A 113 -14.82 8.85 -18.14
CA TYR A 113 -15.51 7.68 -18.70
C TYR A 113 -16.87 7.44 -18.04
N SER A 114 -16.93 7.48 -16.70
CA SER A 114 -18.17 7.20 -15.97
C SER A 114 -19.00 8.44 -15.65
N GLY A 115 -18.39 9.63 -15.69
CA GLY A 115 -19.01 10.89 -15.25
C GLY A 115 -19.19 11.00 -13.74
N VAL A 116 -18.78 10.00 -12.95
CA VAL A 116 -18.87 9.97 -11.48
C VAL A 116 -17.66 10.66 -10.87
N ARG A 117 -17.85 11.40 -9.78
CA ARG A 117 -16.72 11.98 -9.04
C ARG A 117 -16.01 10.92 -8.23
N TYR A 118 -14.70 11.04 -8.05
CA TYR A 118 -13.92 10.03 -7.35
C TYR A 118 -14.42 9.82 -5.91
N TYR A 119 -14.73 10.89 -5.17
CA TYR A 119 -15.34 10.76 -3.83
C TYR A 119 -16.72 10.04 -3.82
N ASP A 120 -17.38 9.87 -4.97
CA ASP A 120 -18.65 9.15 -5.13
C ASP A 120 -18.47 7.78 -5.79
N GLU A 121 -17.25 7.38 -6.16
CA GLU A 121 -16.99 6.19 -6.98
C GLU A 121 -16.80 4.93 -6.12
N PRO A 122 -17.79 4.02 -6.03
CA PRO A 122 -17.73 2.86 -5.16
C PRO A 122 -16.63 1.84 -5.52
N ALA A 123 -16.00 1.94 -6.70
CA ALA A 123 -14.82 1.16 -7.02
C ALA A 123 -13.58 1.58 -6.23
N ILE A 124 -13.53 2.80 -5.69
CA ILE A 124 -12.46 3.19 -4.77
C ILE A 124 -12.74 2.53 -3.41
N PHE A 125 -11.76 1.81 -2.88
CA PHE A 125 -11.78 1.23 -1.55
C PHE A 125 -11.35 2.25 -0.50
N ALA A 126 -10.18 2.86 -0.76
CA ALA A 126 -9.51 3.73 0.19
C ALA A 126 -8.55 4.69 -0.51
N TRP A 127 -8.35 5.84 0.15
CA TRP A 127 -7.23 6.74 -0.11
C TRP A 127 -6.05 6.33 0.78
N GLU A 128 -4.87 6.19 0.20
CA GLU A 128 -3.62 5.96 0.95
C GLU A 128 -2.76 7.23 0.87
N LEU A 129 -2.37 7.75 2.03
CA LEU A 129 -1.65 9.05 2.12
C LEU A 129 -0.33 9.02 1.36
N MET A 130 0.52 8.04 1.63
CA MET A 130 1.85 7.94 1.05
C MET A 130 2.36 6.50 1.13
N ASN A 131 3.01 6.03 0.06
CA ASN A 131 3.77 4.78 0.08
C ASN A 131 4.99 4.92 0.99
N GLU A 132 5.06 4.10 2.05
CA GLU A 132 6.21 3.91 2.94
C GLU A 132 6.76 5.23 3.54
N PRO A 133 5.96 6.06 4.22
CA PRO A 133 6.44 7.33 4.74
C PRO A 133 7.53 7.11 5.80
N ARG A 134 8.69 7.75 5.58
CA ARG A 134 9.82 7.77 6.51
C ARG A 134 10.24 9.20 6.79
N CYS A 135 10.44 9.52 8.06
CA CYS A 135 10.89 10.82 8.55
C CYS A 135 12.11 10.62 9.45
N VAL A 136 13.28 10.48 8.82
CA VAL A 136 14.49 9.87 9.40
C VAL A 136 15.24 10.78 10.38
N SER A 137 14.96 12.08 10.38
CA SER A 137 15.54 12.99 11.36
C SER A 137 15.07 12.64 12.79
N LYS A 138 16.00 12.53 13.74
CA LYS A 138 15.75 12.12 15.15
C LYS A 138 14.65 12.91 15.86
N SER A 139 14.39 14.15 15.44
CA SER A 139 13.35 15.02 16.02
C SER A 139 12.01 14.98 15.28
N SER A 140 11.87 14.13 14.25
CA SER A 140 10.79 14.27 13.26
C SER A 140 9.67 13.24 13.36
N ALA A 141 9.73 12.31 14.32
CA ALA A 141 8.60 11.42 14.60
C ALA A 141 7.30 12.19 14.93
N PRO A 142 7.32 13.27 15.74
CA PRO A 142 6.14 14.13 15.92
C PRO A 142 5.73 14.84 14.62
N ILE A 143 6.70 15.25 13.79
CA ILE A 143 6.42 15.95 12.51
C ILE A 143 5.65 15.02 11.56
N LEU A 144 6.01 13.74 11.48
CA LEU A 144 5.27 12.78 10.67
C LEU A 144 3.85 12.57 11.21
N GLN A 145 3.68 12.46 12.53
CA GLN A 145 2.36 12.35 13.14
C GLN A 145 1.48 13.57 12.83
N ASP A 146 2.01 14.78 12.99
CA ASP A 146 1.30 16.03 12.72
C ASP A 146 0.93 16.18 11.24
N TRP A 147 1.79 15.67 10.35
CA TRP A 147 1.49 15.62 8.92
C TRP A 147 0.39 14.60 8.61
N ILE A 148 0.42 13.40 9.22
CA ILE A 148 -0.62 12.37 9.03
C ILE A 148 -1.98 12.92 9.43
N ILE A 149 -2.10 13.51 10.63
CA ILE A 149 -3.36 14.10 11.14
C ILE A 149 -3.89 15.16 10.19
N ASP A 150 -3.02 16.03 9.69
CA ASP A 150 -3.42 17.12 8.81
C ASP A 150 -3.88 16.62 7.42
N MET A 151 -3.20 15.64 6.84
CA MET A 151 -3.57 15.11 5.53
C MET A 151 -4.78 14.18 5.59
N SER A 152 -4.88 13.33 6.62
CA SER A 152 -6.03 12.44 6.83
C SER A 152 -7.31 13.24 7.07
N SER A 153 -7.26 14.26 7.93
CA SER A 153 -8.40 15.15 8.19
C SER A 153 -8.79 15.96 6.96
N HIS A 154 -7.83 16.45 6.17
CA HIS A 154 -8.11 17.14 4.90
C HIS A 154 -8.84 16.23 3.91
N ILE A 155 -8.41 14.97 3.73
CA ILE A 155 -9.13 14.00 2.90
C ILE A 155 -10.55 13.79 3.41
N LYS A 156 -10.73 13.52 4.72
CA LYS A 156 -12.06 13.31 5.31
C LYS A 156 -12.99 14.52 5.19
N SER A 157 -12.43 15.73 5.11
CA SER A 157 -13.20 16.96 4.87
C SER A 157 -13.77 17.01 3.44
N LEU A 158 -13.08 16.41 2.47
CA LEU A 158 -13.46 16.35 1.05
C LEU A 158 -14.32 15.12 0.73
N ASP A 159 -14.05 14.00 1.39
CA ASP A 159 -14.65 12.70 1.16
C ASP A 159 -14.96 11.98 2.48
N LYS A 160 -16.25 11.88 2.79
CA LYS A 160 -16.77 11.23 4.01
C LYS A 160 -17.18 9.77 3.79
N LYS A 161 -16.99 9.22 2.58
CA LYS A 161 -17.48 7.89 2.18
C LYS A 161 -16.38 6.86 2.14
N HIS A 162 -15.22 7.22 1.57
CA HIS A 162 -14.12 6.27 1.41
C HIS A 162 -13.28 6.14 2.69
N LEU A 163 -12.63 4.98 2.80
CA LEU A 163 -11.66 4.72 3.85
C LEU A 163 -10.38 5.51 3.57
N VAL A 164 -9.62 5.79 4.61
CA VAL A 164 -8.30 6.42 4.56
C VAL A 164 -7.34 5.56 5.36
N THR A 165 -6.17 5.31 4.76
CA THR A 165 -5.03 4.67 5.40
C THR A 165 -3.76 5.43 5.12
N ILE A 166 -2.68 5.08 5.80
CA ILE A 166 -1.43 5.82 5.73
C ILE A 166 -0.55 5.28 4.59
N GLY A 167 -0.35 3.96 4.51
CA GLY A 167 0.67 3.33 3.65
C GLY A 167 1.99 3.03 4.38
N LEU A 168 1.93 2.85 5.71
CA LEU A 168 3.06 2.43 6.54
C LEU A 168 3.58 1.05 6.16
N GLU A 169 4.90 0.91 6.25
CA GLU A 169 5.55 -0.40 6.30
C GLU A 169 5.19 -1.18 7.56
N GLY A 170 4.91 -0.48 8.66
CA GLY A 170 4.49 -1.06 9.94
C GLY A 170 5.56 -1.04 11.04
N PHE A 171 6.66 -0.31 10.89
CA PHE A 171 7.68 -0.26 11.94
C PHE A 171 7.16 0.34 13.26
N TYR A 172 7.58 -0.24 14.39
CA TYR A 172 7.34 0.29 15.72
C TYR A 172 8.39 1.34 16.07
N GLY A 173 7.96 2.46 16.67
CA GLY A 173 8.83 3.56 17.04
C GLY A 173 9.67 3.28 18.29
N PRO A 174 10.72 4.08 18.55
CA PRO A 174 11.66 3.88 19.67
C PRO A 174 11.01 4.01 21.05
N GLY A 175 9.84 4.65 21.16
CA GLY A 175 9.07 4.77 22.40
C GLY A 175 8.30 3.52 22.82
N ARG A 176 8.42 2.40 22.07
CA ARG A 176 7.71 1.13 22.28
C ARG A 176 8.69 -0.01 22.51
N THR A 177 9.44 0.03 23.61
CA THR A 177 10.51 -0.93 23.90
C THR A 177 10.04 -2.39 23.89
N GLU A 178 8.79 -2.64 24.27
CA GLU A 178 8.13 -3.94 24.24
C GLU A 178 7.86 -4.49 22.82
N ARG A 179 7.87 -3.63 21.80
CA ARG A 179 7.65 -3.99 20.39
C ARG A 179 8.87 -3.84 19.49
N LEU A 180 9.98 -3.28 19.97
CA LEU A 180 11.19 -3.12 19.16
C LEU A 180 11.75 -4.43 18.61
N ASN A 181 11.57 -5.54 19.32
CA ASN A 181 11.98 -6.88 18.84
C ASN A 181 11.13 -7.42 17.69
N ALA A 182 9.97 -6.81 17.41
CA ALA A 182 9.16 -7.17 16.24
C ALA A 182 9.72 -6.55 14.96
N ASN A 183 10.44 -5.43 15.05
CA ASN A 183 11.07 -4.79 13.89
C ASN A 183 12.15 -5.70 13.26
N PRO A 184 12.42 -5.57 11.95
CA PRO A 184 13.45 -6.38 11.27
C PRO A 184 14.88 -6.08 11.74
N GLY A 185 15.09 -4.93 12.39
CA GLY A 185 16.34 -4.54 13.00
C GLY A 185 16.19 -3.20 13.71
N GLU A 186 17.17 -2.82 14.53
CA GLU A 186 17.17 -1.55 15.27
C GLU A 186 17.03 -0.33 14.35
N TRP A 187 17.54 -0.42 13.12
CA TRP A 187 17.46 0.62 12.10
C TRP A 187 16.01 1.00 11.76
N ALA A 188 15.07 0.07 11.83
CA ALA A 188 13.69 0.31 11.41
C ALA A 188 12.98 1.35 12.30
N ALA A 189 13.28 1.33 13.60
CA ALA A 189 12.76 2.32 14.54
C ALA A 189 13.33 3.74 14.30
N THR A 190 14.41 3.87 13.52
CA THR A 190 15.04 5.17 13.23
C THR A 190 14.40 5.91 12.06
N PHE A 191 13.43 5.29 11.37
CA PHE A 191 12.72 5.89 10.24
C PHE A 191 11.58 6.85 10.64
N GLY A 192 11.37 7.07 11.94
CA GLY A 192 10.43 8.08 12.44
C GLY A 192 8.96 7.72 12.29
N SER A 193 8.63 6.54 11.76
CA SER A 193 7.28 5.97 11.81
C SER A 193 7.08 5.14 13.09
N ASP A 194 5.84 5.12 13.55
CA ASP A 194 5.37 4.30 14.67
C ASP A 194 3.98 3.76 14.33
N PHE A 195 3.91 2.46 14.02
CA PHE A 195 2.69 1.77 13.61
C PHE A 195 1.48 2.08 14.51
N LEU A 196 1.68 2.06 15.83
CA LEU A 196 0.59 2.25 16.79
C LEU A 196 0.19 3.73 16.89
N GLN A 197 1.17 4.62 17.06
CA GLN A 197 0.87 6.05 17.21
C GLN A 197 0.24 6.62 15.93
N ASN A 198 0.84 6.30 14.79
CA ASN A 198 0.40 6.80 13.49
C ASN A 198 -1.00 6.26 13.14
N SER A 199 -1.22 4.95 13.28
CA SER A 199 -2.52 4.33 12.94
C SER A 199 -3.64 4.62 13.95
N ALA A 200 -3.34 5.21 15.11
CA ALA A 200 -4.34 5.56 16.13
C ALA A 200 -5.17 6.80 15.77
N ASP A 201 -4.71 7.66 14.85
CA ASP A 201 -5.44 8.85 14.40
C ASP A 201 -6.89 8.53 13.99
N GLU A 202 -7.85 9.34 14.42
CA GLU A 202 -9.27 9.05 14.24
C GLU A 202 -9.73 9.05 12.77
N HIS A 203 -8.99 9.75 11.90
CA HIS A 203 -9.29 9.84 10.48
C HIS A 203 -8.69 8.68 9.68
N ILE A 204 -7.89 7.81 10.30
CA ILE A 204 -7.36 6.58 9.71
C ILE A 204 -8.30 5.41 10.04
N ASP A 205 -8.92 4.82 9.02
CA ASP A 205 -9.95 3.78 9.23
C ASP A 205 -9.37 2.37 9.38
N PHE A 206 -8.21 2.11 8.79
CA PHE A 206 -7.51 0.83 8.93
C PHE A 206 -5.99 1.01 8.87
N ALA A 207 -5.29 0.11 9.55
CA ALA A 207 -3.83 0.09 9.59
C ALA A 207 -3.26 -0.64 8.37
N SER A 208 -2.11 -0.17 7.88
CA SER A 208 -1.40 -0.77 6.76
C SER A 208 -0.04 -1.28 7.21
N VAL A 209 0.39 -2.41 6.63
CA VAL A 209 1.68 -3.04 6.92
C VAL A 209 2.28 -3.58 5.62
N HIS A 210 3.59 -3.49 5.45
CA HIS A 210 4.35 -4.14 4.39
C HIS A 210 5.15 -5.33 4.94
N ALA A 211 5.64 -6.24 4.10
CA ALA A 211 6.51 -7.32 4.53
C ALA A 211 7.47 -7.80 3.44
N TYR A 212 8.75 -7.47 3.61
CA TYR A 212 9.83 -7.85 2.69
C TYR A 212 11.00 -8.53 3.42
N PRO A 213 10.82 -9.78 3.91
CA PRO A 213 11.89 -10.47 4.65
C PRO A 213 13.18 -10.62 3.83
N ASP A 214 13.10 -10.77 2.51
CA ASP A 214 14.28 -10.86 1.65
C ASP A 214 15.11 -9.58 1.62
N SER A 215 14.47 -8.41 1.68
CA SER A 215 15.16 -7.11 1.72
C SER A 215 15.56 -6.70 3.14
N TRP A 216 14.72 -7.00 4.13
CA TRP A 216 14.90 -6.51 5.50
C TRP A 216 15.89 -7.34 6.33
N ILE A 217 15.91 -8.66 6.14
CA ILE A 217 16.80 -9.61 6.84
C ILE A 217 17.53 -10.51 5.81
N PRO A 218 18.32 -9.91 4.89
CA PRO A 218 18.85 -10.61 3.70
C PRO A 218 19.81 -11.76 4.03
N ARG A 219 20.40 -11.76 5.23
CA ARG A 219 21.34 -12.81 5.70
C ARG A 219 20.65 -13.95 6.44
N ALA A 220 19.36 -13.83 6.73
CA ALA A 220 18.60 -14.86 7.44
C ALA A 220 18.33 -16.06 6.52
N SER A 221 18.36 -17.26 7.11
CA SER A 221 17.88 -18.49 6.47
C SER A 221 16.37 -18.43 6.21
N LEU A 222 15.87 -19.32 5.34
CA LEU A 222 14.42 -19.43 5.08
C LEU A 222 13.63 -19.67 6.38
N GLU A 223 14.13 -20.51 7.29
CA GLU A 223 13.47 -20.80 8.56
C GLU A 223 13.36 -19.55 9.45
N GLU A 224 14.45 -18.78 9.55
CA GLU A 224 14.45 -17.52 10.28
C GLU A 224 13.51 -16.48 9.64
N LYS A 225 13.47 -16.40 8.30
CA LYS A 225 12.53 -15.53 7.57
C LYS A 225 11.07 -15.93 7.82
N VAL A 226 10.75 -17.23 7.80
CA VAL A 226 9.41 -17.75 8.12
C VAL A 226 9.02 -17.40 9.55
N LYS A 227 9.92 -17.61 10.52
CA LYS A 227 9.67 -17.29 11.93
C LYS A 227 9.45 -15.78 12.13
N TYR A 228 10.31 -14.96 11.53
CA TYR A 228 10.18 -13.51 11.54
C TYR A 228 8.84 -13.06 10.95
N LEU A 229 8.50 -13.52 9.74
CA LEU A 229 7.28 -13.12 9.04
C LEU A 229 6.02 -13.54 9.79
N SER A 230 6.01 -14.74 10.37
CA SER A 230 4.93 -15.22 11.23
C SER A 230 4.74 -14.30 12.46
N SER A 231 5.83 -13.96 13.14
CA SER A 231 5.82 -13.04 14.30
C SER A 231 5.43 -11.61 13.91
N TRP A 232 5.86 -11.14 12.75
CA TRP A 232 5.52 -9.84 12.18
C TRP A 232 4.01 -9.74 11.98
N VAL A 233 3.41 -10.73 11.30
CA VAL A 233 1.96 -10.76 11.07
C VAL A 233 1.18 -10.85 12.39
N ASP A 234 1.58 -11.75 13.29
CA ASP A 234 0.91 -11.92 14.59
C ASP A 234 0.93 -10.64 15.42
N SER A 235 2.07 -9.94 15.47
CA SER A 235 2.22 -8.71 16.25
C SER A 235 1.28 -7.61 15.76
N HIS A 236 1.24 -7.38 14.44
CA HIS A 236 0.40 -6.34 13.85
C HIS A 236 -1.10 -6.65 13.95
N VAL A 237 -1.49 -7.91 13.72
CA VAL A 237 -2.88 -8.36 13.90
C VAL A 237 -3.30 -8.19 15.35
N ASN A 238 -2.46 -8.62 16.30
CA ASN A 238 -2.76 -8.52 17.72
C ASN A 238 -2.90 -7.06 18.18
N ASP A 239 -1.99 -6.19 17.76
CA ASP A 239 -1.99 -4.78 18.16
C ASP A 239 -3.13 -4.01 17.51
N SER A 240 -3.47 -4.34 16.26
CA SER A 240 -4.65 -3.78 15.59
C SER A 240 -5.94 -4.20 16.28
N GLN A 241 -6.04 -5.47 16.69
CA GLN A 241 -7.20 -6.02 17.41
C GLN A 241 -7.33 -5.44 18.83
N ASN A 242 -6.22 -5.39 19.57
CA ASN A 242 -6.27 -5.18 21.02
C ASN A 242 -6.05 -3.72 21.42
N ILE A 243 -5.28 -2.97 20.64
CA ILE A 243 -4.90 -1.59 20.93
C ILE A 243 -5.67 -0.64 20.00
N LEU A 244 -5.47 -0.76 18.68
CA LEU A 244 -6.04 0.20 17.72
C LEU A 244 -7.55 0.08 17.55
N LYS A 245 -8.10 -1.13 17.75
CA LYS A 245 -9.51 -1.46 17.43
C LYS A 245 -9.86 -1.18 15.96
N LYS A 246 -8.88 -1.41 15.08
CA LYS A 246 -9.01 -1.18 13.63
C LYS A 246 -8.59 -2.44 12.87
N PRO A 247 -9.13 -2.69 11.66
CA PRO A 247 -8.60 -3.72 10.77
C PRO A 247 -7.15 -3.41 10.37
N VAL A 248 -6.40 -4.44 10.02
CA VAL A 248 -5.06 -4.32 9.40
C VAL A 248 -4.99 -5.08 8.09
N LEU A 249 -4.45 -4.42 7.08
CA LEU A 249 -4.20 -4.99 5.76
C LEU A 249 -2.70 -4.98 5.47
N PHE A 250 -2.21 -6.10 4.93
CA PHE A 250 -0.85 -6.20 4.41
C PHE A 250 -0.86 -5.69 2.98
N LEU A 251 -0.55 -4.41 2.78
CA LEU A 251 -0.71 -3.72 1.50
C LEU A 251 0.40 -4.05 0.50
N GLU A 252 1.54 -4.53 1.01
CA GLU A 252 2.59 -5.14 0.22
C GLU A 252 3.19 -6.31 0.98
N PHE A 253 3.40 -7.42 0.29
CA PHE A 253 4.34 -8.43 0.74
C PHE A 253 4.88 -9.16 -0.49
N GLY A 254 6.17 -9.50 -0.43
CA GLY A 254 6.87 -10.06 -1.56
C GLY A 254 8.05 -10.93 -1.11
N SER A 255 8.46 -11.81 -2.01
CA SER A 255 9.70 -12.56 -1.86
C SER A 255 10.33 -12.75 -3.24
N ASN A 256 11.66 -12.69 -3.27
CA ASN A 256 12.45 -12.85 -4.47
C ASN A 256 12.25 -14.24 -5.09
N LEU A 257 12.49 -14.34 -6.40
CA LEU A 257 12.56 -15.61 -7.12
C LEU A 257 13.83 -16.41 -6.75
N HIS A 258 13.94 -16.84 -5.49
CA HIS A 258 14.96 -17.81 -5.07
C HIS A 258 14.45 -19.23 -5.37
N ALA A 259 14.93 -19.81 -6.46
CA ALA A 259 14.65 -21.19 -6.82
C ALA A 259 15.57 -22.16 -6.06
N LYS A 260 15.02 -23.19 -5.41
CA LYS A 260 15.81 -24.36 -5.02
C LYS A 260 15.95 -25.34 -6.20
N LYS A 261 17.11 -26.01 -6.28
CA LYS A 261 17.23 -27.32 -6.94
C LYS A 261 16.32 -28.29 -6.19
N ASN A 262 15.08 -28.44 -6.64
CA ASN A 262 14.07 -29.49 -6.31
C ASN A 262 12.62 -29.04 -6.60
N GLY A 263 12.40 -27.85 -7.20
CA GLY A 263 11.09 -27.45 -7.74
C GLY A 263 10.17 -26.67 -6.78
N THR A 264 10.54 -26.52 -5.50
CA THR A 264 9.86 -25.60 -4.56
C THR A 264 10.53 -24.23 -4.54
N TYR A 265 9.76 -23.17 -4.78
CA TYR A 265 10.24 -21.79 -4.67
C TYR A 265 10.14 -21.32 -3.21
N GLU A 266 11.21 -20.73 -2.67
CA GLU A 266 11.20 -20.18 -1.30
C GLU A 266 10.12 -19.09 -1.15
N ARG A 267 9.83 -18.38 -2.24
CA ARG A 267 8.73 -17.44 -2.37
C ARG A 267 7.39 -18.02 -1.92
N ASP A 268 6.99 -19.19 -2.41
CA ASP A 268 5.67 -19.73 -2.10
C ASP A 268 5.52 -20.05 -0.61
N VAL A 269 6.61 -20.47 0.03
CA VAL A 269 6.65 -20.70 1.49
C VAL A 269 6.40 -19.39 2.23
N LEU A 270 7.11 -18.31 1.87
CA LEU A 270 6.97 -17.01 2.53
C LEU A 270 5.62 -16.35 2.27
N LEU A 271 5.11 -16.44 1.03
CA LEU A 271 3.78 -15.91 0.70
C LEU A 271 2.68 -16.64 1.49
N ASN A 272 2.77 -17.96 1.61
CA ASN A 272 1.79 -18.77 2.33
C ASN A 272 1.76 -18.48 3.83
N VAL A 273 2.89 -18.09 4.45
CA VAL A 273 2.88 -17.64 5.86
C VAL A 273 1.92 -16.47 6.06
N VAL A 274 1.99 -15.45 5.21
CA VAL A 274 1.10 -14.27 5.31
C VAL A 274 -0.34 -14.68 5.01
N TYR A 275 -0.56 -15.44 3.93
CA TYR A 275 -1.90 -15.89 3.56
C TYR A 275 -2.58 -16.71 4.67
N ASP A 276 -1.87 -17.66 5.27
CA ASP A 276 -2.39 -18.56 6.30
C ASP A 276 -2.74 -17.79 7.57
N LYS A 277 -1.84 -16.89 8.00
CA LYS A 277 -2.08 -16.04 9.18
C LYS A 277 -3.27 -15.10 8.99
N VAL A 278 -3.38 -14.45 7.83
CA VAL A 278 -4.53 -13.60 7.50
C VAL A 278 -5.82 -14.41 7.43
N TYR A 279 -5.80 -15.59 6.82
CA TYR A 279 -6.97 -16.48 6.78
C TYR A 279 -7.41 -16.92 8.18
N GLU A 280 -6.48 -17.35 9.04
CA GLU A 280 -6.79 -17.75 10.41
C GLU A 280 -7.30 -16.58 11.26
N SER A 281 -6.77 -15.38 11.05
CA SER A 281 -7.30 -14.15 11.65
C SER A 281 -8.75 -13.90 11.23
N ALA A 282 -9.04 -13.93 9.92
CA ALA A 282 -10.38 -13.74 9.37
C ALA A 282 -11.37 -14.80 9.86
N LYS A 283 -10.96 -16.07 9.90
CA LYS A 283 -11.75 -17.20 10.40
C LYS A 283 -12.13 -17.04 11.87
N LYS A 284 -11.27 -16.42 12.68
CA LYS A 284 -11.51 -16.12 14.10
C LYS A 284 -12.22 -14.78 14.32
N GLY A 285 -12.53 -14.03 13.26
CA GLY A 285 -13.12 -12.69 13.36
C GLY A 285 -12.18 -11.65 13.99
N GLN A 286 -10.87 -11.81 13.81
CA GLN A 286 -9.85 -10.89 14.29
C GLN A 286 -9.51 -9.81 13.24
N ALA A 287 -8.64 -8.86 13.60
CA ALA A 287 -8.35 -7.66 12.81
C ALA A 287 -7.64 -7.89 11.46
N GLY A 288 -7.04 -9.05 11.19
CA GLY A 288 -6.36 -9.34 9.93
C GLY A 288 -7.34 -9.44 8.76
N ALA A 289 -7.37 -8.43 7.90
CA ALA A 289 -8.46 -8.22 6.95
C ALA A 289 -8.09 -8.41 5.47
N GLY A 290 -6.80 -8.55 5.14
CA GLY A 290 -6.38 -8.80 3.76
C GLY A 290 -4.87 -8.75 3.55
N ALA A 291 -4.43 -9.23 2.39
CA ALA A 291 -3.04 -9.18 1.95
C ALA A 291 -2.97 -8.96 0.43
N LEU A 292 -2.06 -8.08 -0.01
CA LEU A 292 -1.85 -7.68 -1.39
C LEU A 292 -0.39 -7.98 -1.77
N ILE A 293 -0.20 -8.88 -2.73
CA ILE A 293 1.14 -9.31 -3.16
C ILE A 293 1.80 -8.23 -4.02
N TRP A 294 3.07 -7.93 -3.74
CA TRP A 294 3.93 -7.08 -4.56
C TRP A 294 4.85 -7.95 -5.44
N GLN A 295 4.85 -7.81 -6.77
CA GLN A 295 3.76 -7.22 -7.56
C GLN A 295 3.36 -8.12 -8.73
N LEU A 296 2.08 -8.09 -9.07
CA LEU A 296 1.55 -8.80 -10.22
C LEU A 296 1.75 -7.97 -11.48
N MET A 297 2.37 -8.58 -12.48
CA MET A 297 2.59 -8.00 -13.78
C MET A 297 1.79 -8.75 -14.85
N VAL A 298 1.58 -8.08 -15.99
CA VAL A 298 1.00 -8.67 -17.19
C VAL A 298 2.13 -9.02 -18.16
N GLU A 299 1.97 -10.11 -18.91
CA GLU A 299 2.90 -10.52 -19.96
C GLU A 299 3.28 -9.36 -20.90
N GLY A 300 4.55 -9.28 -21.27
CA GLY A 300 5.10 -8.21 -22.13
C GLY A 300 5.56 -6.95 -21.38
N MET A 301 5.42 -6.91 -20.05
CA MET A 301 5.81 -5.77 -19.21
C MET A 301 7.18 -5.92 -18.53
N GLN A 302 8.04 -6.81 -19.03
CA GLN A 302 9.32 -7.18 -18.38
C GLN A 302 10.22 -5.98 -18.07
N LYS A 303 10.18 -4.92 -18.87
CA LYS A 303 10.95 -3.68 -18.63
C LYS A 303 10.55 -2.91 -17.36
N TYR A 304 9.40 -3.23 -16.76
CA TYR A 304 8.90 -2.61 -15.53
C TYR A 304 9.03 -3.54 -14.32
N HIS A 305 9.61 -4.73 -14.50
CA HIS A 305 9.77 -5.69 -13.40
C HIS A 305 10.87 -5.24 -12.45
N ASP A 306 10.63 -5.49 -11.17
CA ASP A 306 11.65 -5.57 -10.11
C ASP A 306 11.89 -7.05 -9.73
N GLU A 307 12.69 -7.27 -8.68
CA GLU A 307 13.03 -8.61 -8.16
C GLU A 307 11.86 -9.39 -7.54
N PHE A 308 10.74 -8.72 -7.26
CA PHE A 308 9.52 -9.28 -6.69
C PHE A 308 8.41 -9.50 -7.73
N SER A 309 8.55 -8.91 -8.91
CA SER A 309 7.56 -8.93 -9.96
C SER A 309 7.32 -10.33 -10.51
N LEU A 310 6.05 -10.71 -10.68
CA LEU A 310 5.69 -11.96 -11.32
C LEU A 310 4.48 -11.82 -12.24
N VAL A 311 4.53 -12.53 -13.37
CA VAL A 311 3.35 -12.82 -14.18
C VAL A 311 2.73 -14.09 -13.62
N ALA A 312 1.50 -14.01 -13.12
CA ALA A 312 0.92 -15.09 -12.32
C ALA A 312 0.85 -16.42 -13.08
N TRP A 313 0.40 -16.43 -14.34
CA TRP A 313 0.27 -17.67 -15.13
C TRP A 313 1.62 -18.28 -15.56
N GLU A 314 2.70 -17.51 -15.55
CA GLU A 314 4.07 -18.02 -15.74
C GLU A 314 4.64 -18.65 -14.47
N ASN A 315 3.94 -18.53 -13.33
CA ASN A 315 4.34 -19.03 -12.02
C ASN A 315 3.22 -19.90 -11.41
N PRO A 316 2.99 -21.14 -11.92
CA PRO A 316 1.80 -21.94 -11.60
C PRO A 316 1.59 -22.21 -10.11
N SER A 317 2.66 -22.47 -9.35
CA SER A 317 2.58 -22.72 -7.91
C SER A 317 2.11 -21.48 -7.14
N THR A 318 2.66 -20.31 -7.46
CA THR A 318 2.25 -19.04 -6.85
C THR A 318 0.83 -18.66 -7.27
N TYR A 319 0.46 -18.88 -8.54
CA TYR A 319 -0.91 -18.70 -9.03
C TYR A 319 -1.90 -19.56 -8.25
N GLU A 320 -1.57 -20.83 -8.03
CA GLU A 320 -2.40 -21.75 -7.24
C GLU A 320 -2.58 -21.26 -5.81
N SER A 321 -1.51 -20.85 -5.12
CA SER A 321 -1.59 -20.28 -3.76
C SER A 321 -2.50 -19.04 -3.69
N ILE A 322 -2.41 -18.13 -4.67
CA ILE A 322 -3.28 -16.95 -4.77
C ILE A 322 -4.75 -17.37 -4.92
N VAL A 323 -5.03 -18.33 -5.80
CA VAL A 323 -6.38 -18.82 -6.04
C VAL A 323 -6.92 -19.50 -4.78
N GLN A 324 -6.15 -20.41 -4.17
CA GLN A 324 -6.53 -21.11 -2.94
C GLN A 324 -6.85 -20.12 -1.81
N GLN A 325 -5.99 -19.12 -1.58
CA GLN A 325 -6.23 -18.06 -0.59
C GLN A 325 -7.54 -17.32 -0.85
N SER A 326 -7.75 -16.88 -2.10
CA SER A 326 -8.95 -16.14 -2.49
C SER A 326 -10.21 -16.97 -2.27
N CYS A 327 -10.16 -18.27 -2.62
CA CYS A 327 -11.28 -19.17 -2.48
C CYS A 327 -11.62 -19.50 -1.02
N ARG A 328 -10.63 -19.73 -0.17
CA ARG A 328 -10.89 -20.00 1.26
C ARG A 328 -11.42 -18.78 1.99
N LEU A 329 -10.94 -17.56 1.70
CA LEU A 329 -11.54 -16.33 2.22
C LEU A 329 -12.97 -16.16 1.71
N LEU A 330 -13.23 -16.37 0.41
CA LEU A 330 -14.57 -16.27 -0.16
C LEU A 330 -15.58 -17.22 0.53
N ARG A 331 -15.15 -18.44 0.88
CA ARG A 331 -15.95 -19.44 1.59
C ARG A 331 -16.38 -18.98 2.98
N LEU A 332 -15.52 -18.25 3.70
CA LEU A 332 -15.85 -17.70 5.02
C LEU A 332 -16.97 -16.67 4.93
N PHE A 333 -16.98 -15.81 3.90
CA PHE A 333 -17.88 -14.65 3.85
C PHE A 333 -19.14 -14.81 2.99
N ARG A 334 -19.15 -15.70 1.97
CA ARG A 334 -20.29 -15.80 1.03
C ARG A 334 -21.14 -17.06 1.14
N GLY A 335 -20.76 -18.02 1.99
CA GLY A 335 -21.40 -19.33 2.08
C GLY A 335 -21.27 -20.16 0.79
N LYS A 336 -21.42 -21.49 0.87
CA LYS A 336 -21.14 -22.41 -0.26
C LYS A 336 -21.95 -22.14 -1.54
N LYS A 337 -23.11 -21.47 -1.47
CA LYS A 337 -24.07 -21.34 -2.58
C LYS A 337 -23.75 -20.26 -3.63
N LYS A 338 -22.69 -19.46 -3.48
CA LYS A 338 -22.32 -18.36 -4.41
C LYS A 338 -20.91 -18.45 -4.98
N ILE A 339 -20.26 -19.61 -4.85
CA ILE A 339 -18.87 -19.81 -5.27
C ILE A 339 -18.86 -20.22 -6.76
N ARG A 340 -18.14 -19.45 -7.59
CA ARG A 340 -17.91 -19.74 -9.02
C ARG A 340 -16.50 -20.32 -9.21
N GLU A 341 -16.25 -20.92 -10.37
CA GLU A 341 -14.90 -21.36 -10.77
C GLU A 341 -13.88 -20.20 -10.68
N PRO A 342 -12.62 -20.48 -10.30
CA PRO A 342 -12.02 -21.80 -10.03
C PRO A 342 -12.28 -22.33 -8.59
N CYS A 343 -13.00 -21.59 -7.75
CA CYS A 343 -13.18 -21.93 -6.34
C CYS A 343 -14.13 -23.10 -6.06
N SER A 344 -14.91 -23.54 -7.06
CA SER A 344 -15.77 -24.73 -7.00
C SER A 344 -14.99 -26.04 -7.14
N GLU A 345 -13.84 -26.03 -7.81
CA GLU A 345 -13.04 -27.23 -8.11
C GLU A 345 -11.99 -27.55 -7.05
N LEU A 346 -11.52 -26.54 -6.32
CA LEU A 346 -10.59 -26.71 -5.21
C LEU A 346 -11.31 -27.40 -4.03
N GLN A 347 -10.81 -28.54 -3.54
CA GLN A 347 -11.40 -29.21 -2.38
C GLN A 347 -11.37 -28.30 -1.13
N PRO A 348 -12.28 -28.50 -0.15
CA PRO A 348 -12.42 -27.66 1.04
C PRO A 348 -11.15 -27.49 1.86
#